data_AF-A0A1G7YBE4-F1
#
_entry.id   AF-A0A1G7YBE4-F1
#
_cell.length_a   1.000
_cell.length_b   1.000
_cell.length_c   1.000
_cell.angle_alpha   90.00
_cell.angle_beta   90.00
_cell.angle_gamma   90.00
#
_symmetry.space_group_name_H-M   'P 1'
#
loop_
_entity.id
_entity.type
_entity.pdbx_description
1 polymer ?
#
loop_
_entity_poly.entity_id
_entity_poly.type
_entity_poly.pdbx_seq_one_letter_code
_entity_poly.pdbx_strand_id
1 'polypeptide(L)'
;MAIPVIFTSKAASDLLAIHEFEKLINGATKAREIIKALNAEGKSLGVHLRHRIGEELEGWEGPPAREVHKDVCLGGSYELHYEIIPAYEPTPTSIAILRVWDTRQDR
;
A
#
# COMPACT_ATOMS: atom_id res chain seq x y z
N MET A 1 -16.11 -4.14 -12.13
CA MET A 1 -15.09 -3.27 -12.76
C MET A 1 -13.99 -3.06 -11.72
N ALA A 2 -12.70 -3.18 -12.09
CA ALA A 2 -11.62 -2.99 -11.13
C ALA A 2 -11.33 -1.49 -10.97
N ILE A 3 -11.23 -1.02 -9.73
CA ILE A 3 -10.83 0.34 -9.40
C ILE A 3 -9.32 0.46 -9.68
N PRO A 4 -8.86 1.47 -10.44
CA PRO A 4 -7.44 1.64 -10.71
C PRO A 4 -6.66 1.93 -9.42
N VAL A 5 -5.54 1.21 -9.25
CA VAL A 5 -4.59 1.41 -8.15
C VAL A 5 -3.30 2.02 -8.70
N ILE A 6 -2.86 3.13 -8.11
CA ILE A 6 -1.69 3.89 -8.55
C ILE A 6 -0.68 3.96 -7.41
N PHE A 7 0.57 3.56 -7.68
CA PHE A 7 1.66 3.76 -6.72
C PHE A 7 2.24 5.17 -6.89
N THR A 8 2.28 5.93 -5.80
CA THR A 8 2.95 7.23 -5.79
C THR A 8 4.47 7.07 -5.94
N SER A 9 5.17 8.17 -6.25
CA SER A 9 6.64 8.17 -6.31
C SER A 9 7.29 7.83 -4.95
N LYS A 10 6.61 8.14 -3.84
CA LYS A 10 7.05 7.77 -2.48
C LYS A 10 6.90 6.27 -2.24
N ALA A 11 5.76 5.69 -2.56
CA ALA A 11 5.58 4.23 -2.50
C ALA A 11 6.57 3.48 -3.41
N ALA A 12 6.85 3.99 -4.61
CA ALA A 12 7.86 3.41 -5.50
C ALA A 12 9.27 3.47 -4.90
N SER A 13 9.62 4.57 -4.23
CA SER A 13 10.90 4.71 -3.52
C SER A 13 11.01 3.76 -2.33
N ASP A 14 9.91 3.58 -1.59
CA ASP A 14 9.86 2.61 -0.49
C ASP A 14 10.04 1.16 -1.00
N LEU A 15 9.37 0.77 -2.09
CA LEU A 15 9.54 -0.54 -2.71
C LEU A 15 11.00 -0.79 -3.16
N LEU A 16 11.67 0.23 -3.68
CA LEU A 16 13.09 0.11 -4.03
C LEU A 16 13.97 -0.10 -2.78
N ALA A 17 13.70 0.63 -1.69
CA ALA A 17 14.42 0.46 -0.44
C ALA A 17 14.23 -0.95 0.15
N ILE A 18 12.99 -1.46 0.12
CA ILE A 18 12.67 -2.84 0.53
C ILE A 18 13.41 -3.85 -0.34
N HIS A 19 13.44 -3.65 -1.67
CA HIS A 19 14.16 -4.54 -2.58
C HIS A 19 15.65 -4.63 -2.24
N GLU A 20 16.32 -3.49 -2.06
CA GLU A 20 17.75 -3.49 -1.75
C GLU A 20 18.05 -4.08 -0.38
N PHE A 21 17.20 -3.83 0.62
CA PHE A 21 17.33 -4.46 1.93
C PHE A 21 17.18 -5.98 1.84
N GLU A 22 16.08 -6.46 1.25
CA GLU A 22 15.80 -7.90 1.10
C GLU A 22 16.86 -8.60 0.26
N LYS A 23 17.40 -7.93 -0.75
CA LYS A 23 18.48 -8.47 -1.59
C LYS A 23 19.76 -8.66 -0.77
N LEU A 24 20.06 -7.77 0.17
CA LEU A 24 21.23 -7.87 1.04
C LEU A 24 21.11 -9.08 1.99
N ILE A 25 19.94 -9.31 2.58
CA ILE A 25 19.77 -10.31 3.64
C ILE A 25 19.28 -11.68 3.15
N ASN A 26 18.48 -11.73 2.07
CA ASN A 26 17.81 -12.93 1.58
C ASN A 26 18.15 -13.25 0.10
N GLY A 27 18.91 -12.37 -0.56
CA GLY A 27 19.30 -12.53 -1.95
C GLY A 27 18.27 -12.01 -2.97
N ALA A 28 18.74 -11.80 -4.20
CA ALA A 28 17.97 -11.11 -5.24
C ALA A 28 16.68 -11.81 -5.66
N THR A 29 16.63 -13.15 -5.62
CA THR A 29 15.41 -13.89 -5.96
C THR A 29 14.30 -13.59 -4.97
N LYS A 30 14.59 -13.68 -3.67
CA LYS A 30 13.61 -13.42 -2.63
C LYS A 30 13.14 -11.97 -2.61
N ALA A 31 14.07 -11.03 -2.81
CA ALA A 31 13.73 -9.62 -2.96
C ALA A 31 12.71 -9.37 -4.07
N ARG A 32 12.91 -9.94 -5.26
CA ARG A 32 11.96 -9.81 -6.38
C ARG A 32 10.61 -10.45 -6.08
N GLU A 33 10.58 -11.60 -5.41
CA GLU A 33 9.33 -12.24 -4.99
C GLU A 33 8.53 -11.37 -4.04
N ILE A 34 9.19 -10.77 -3.05
CA ILE A 34 8.56 -9.86 -2.08
C ILE A 34 8.00 -8.63 -2.79
N ILE A 35 8.76 -7.98 -3.67
CA ILE A 35 8.26 -6.84 -4.44
C ILE A 35 7.08 -7.22 -5.33
N LYS A 36 7.11 -8.40 -5.96
CA LYS A 36 5.99 -8.91 -6.75
C LYS A 36 4.75 -9.12 -5.88
N ALA A 37 4.92 -9.68 -4.69
CA ALA A 37 3.83 -9.90 -3.74
C ALA A 37 3.23 -8.58 -3.23
N LEU A 38 4.06 -7.61 -2.82
CA LEU A 38 3.60 -6.27 -2.41
C LEU A 38 2.84 -5.53 -3.51
N ASN A 39 3.33 -5.62 -4.76
CA ASN A 39 2.61 -5.07 -5.91
C ASN A 39 1.25 -5.76 -6.13
N ALA A 40 1.18 -7.08 -5.91
CA ALA A 40 -0.07 -7.82 -6.04
C ALA A 40 -1.07 -7.45 -4.92
N GLU A 41 -0.60 -7.34 -3.68
CA GLU A 41 -1.41 -6.91 -2.53
C GLU A 41 -2.01 -5.53 -2.77
N GLY A 42 -1.18 -4.54 -3.15
CA GLY A 42 -1.65 -3.19 -3.44
C GLY A 42 -2.66 -3.16 -4.58
N LYS A 43 -2.40 -3.89 -5.68
CA LYS A 43 -3.36 -4.00 -6.79
C LYS A 43 -4.66 -4.71 -6.38
N SER A 44 -4.62 -5.60 -5.39
CA SER A 44 -5.81 -6.30 -4.89
C SER A 44 -6.84 -5.36 -4.27
N LEU A 45 -6.41 -4.19 -3.76
CA LEU A 45 -7.30 -3.16 -3.21
C LEU A 45 -8.30 -2.64 -4.24
N GLY A 46 -7.94 -2.68 -5.53
CA GLY A 46 -8.81 -2.29 -6.64
C GLY A 46 -9.90 -3.31 -6.99
N VAL A 47 -9.87 -4.51 -6.41
CA VAL A 47 -10.90 -5.52 -6.61
C VAL A 47 -12.15 -5.15 -5.80
N HIS A 48 -13.33 -5.54 -6.29
CA HIS A 48 -14.60 -5.24 -5.66
C HIS A 48 -14.60 -5.58 -4.16
N LEU A 49 -15.01 -4.61 -3.34
CA LEU A 49 -15.11 -4.67 -1.87
C LEU A 49 -13.78 -4.82 -1.12
N ARG A 50 -12.62 -4.67 -1.79
CA ARG A 50 -11.31 -4.74 -1.13
C ARG A 50 -10.71 -3.37 -0.76
N HIS A 51 -11.31 -2.27 -1.21
CA HIS A 51 -10.73 -0.94 -0.99
C HIS A 51 -10.72 -0.49 0.47
N ARG A 52 -11.58 -1.01 1.34
CA ARG A 52 -11.67 -0.65 2.78
C ARG A 52 -11.34 -1.79 3.73
N ILE A 53 -10.43 -2.70 3.35
CA ILE A 53 -10.02 -3.81 4.22
C ILE A 53 -9.03 -3.38 5.30
N GLY A 54 -8.24 -2.33 5.04
CA GLY A 54 -7.30 -1.77 5.99
C GLY A 54 -7.98 -0.93 7.07
N GLU A 55 -7.28 -0.76 8.19
CA GLU A 55 -7.65 0.15 9.27
C GLU A 55 -7.66 1.60 8.75
N GLU A 56 -8.76 2.33 8.92
CA GLU A 56 -8.81 3.77 8.62
C GLU A 56 -7.90 4.53 9.61
N LEU A 57 -7.07 5.43 9.09
CA LEU A 57 -6.16 6.24 9.88
C LEU A 57 -6.77 7.61 10.18
N GLU A 58 -6.77 7.99 11.46
CA GLU A 58 -7.21 9.31 11.90
C GLU A 58 -6.25 10.45 11.49
N GLY A 59 -6.73 11.69 11.55
CA GLY A 59 -5.94 12.89 11.33
C GLY A 59 -6.02 13.45 9.91
N TRP A 60 -6.92 12.90 9.09
CA TRP A 60 -7.14 13.28 7.69
C TRP A 60 -8.57 13.81 7.42
N GLU A 61 -9.33 14.12 8.46
CA GLU A 61 -10.72 14.56 8.38
C GLU A 61 -10.85 16.06 8.03
N GLY A 62 -9.76 16.82 8.10
CA GLY A 62 -9.72 18.25 7.82
C GLY A 62 -9.97 18.57 6.33
N PRO A 63 -10.55 19.73 5.98
CA PRO A 63 -10.89 20.04 4.59
C PRO A 63 -9.64 20.32 3.72
N PRO A 64 -9.47 19.65 2.56
CA PRO A 64 -10.32 18.58 2.04
C PRO A 64 -10.07 17.24 2.75
N ALA A 65 -11.15 16.57 3.17
CA ALA A 65 -11.07 15.30 3.87
C ALA A 65 -10.44 14.22 2.98
N ARG A 66 -9.62 13.36 3.56
CA ARG A 66 -8.97 12.23 2.88
C ARG A 66 -9.28 10.95 3.65
N GLU A 67 -9.63 9.91 2.91
CA GLU A 67 -9.89 8.59 3.47
C GLU A 67 -8.62 7.76 3.30
N VAL A 68 -7.82 7.70 4.37
CA VAL A 68 -6.52 7.01 4.38
C VAL A 68 -6.63 5.76 5.22
N HIS A 69 -6.10 4.65 4.70
CA HIS A 69 -6.10 3.35 5.37
C HIS A 69 -4.70 2.76 5.43
N LYS A 70 -4.51 1.85 6.39
CA LYS A 70 -3.33 1.00 6.55
C LYS A 70 -3.75 -0.47 6.48
N ASP A 71 -3.20 -1.21 5.53
CA ASP A 71 -3.38 -2.66 5.43
C ASP A 71 -2.06 -3.39 5.73
N VAL A 72 -2.14 -4.37 6.62
CA VAL A 72 -1.00 -5.17 7.08
C VAL A 72 -0.97 -6.47 6.28
N CYS A 73 0.09 -6.67 5.49
CA CYS A 73 0.15 -7.75 4.52
C CYS A 73 1.37 -8.67 4.72
N LEU A 74 1.41 -9.76 3.94
CA LEU A 74 2.49 -10.76 3.95
C LEU A 74 2.85 -11.25 5.37
N GLY A 75 1.83 -11.60 6.16
CA GLY A 75 2.00 -12.14 7.51
C GLY A 75 2.50 -11.12 8.54
N GLY A 76 2.25 -9.82 8.33
CA GLY A 76 2.62 -8.77 9.28
C GLY A 76 4.00 -8.15 9.05
N SER A 77 4.69 -8.53 7.98
CA SER A 77 6.04 -8.02 7.69
C SER A 77 6.02 -6.65 6.99
N TYR A 78 4.89 -6.28 6.39
CA TYR A 78 4.78 -5.05 5.62
C TYR A 78 3.42 -4.39 5.78
N GLU A 79 3.40 -3.08 5.56
CA GLU A 79 2.17 -2.28 5.57
C GLU A 79 2.02 -1.51 4.26
N LEU A 80 0.79 -1.43 3.77
CA LEU A 80 0.40 -0.55 2.68
C LEU A 80 -0.42 0.59 3.27
N HIS A 81 0.09 1.81 3.15
CA HIS A 81 -0.67 3.01 3.48
C HIS A 81 -1.23 3.56 2.19
N TYR A 82 -2.55 3.70 2.10
CA TYR A 82 -3.22 4.04 0.86
C TYR A 82 -4.40 4.98 1.08
N GLU A 83 -4.74 5.73 0.04
CA GLU A 83 -5.84 6.69 0.03
C GLU A 83 -6.91 6.25 -0.96
N ILE A 84 -8.17 6.35 -0.54
CA ILE A 84 -9.34 6.09 -1.36
C ILE A 84 -9.82 7.41 -1.95
N ILE A 85 -9.99 7.46 -3.27
CA ILE A 85 -10.31 8.70 -4.00
C ILE A 85 -11.57 8.48 -4.87
N PRO A 86 -12.64 9.28 -4.71
CA PRO A 86 -12.83 10.30 -3.67
C PRO A 86 -13.05 9.66 -2.29
N ALA A 87 -12.75 10.42 -1.24
CA ALA A 87 -12.96 9.99 0.13
C ALA A 87 -14.45 9.68 0.40
N TYR A 88 -14.72 8.59 1.10
CA TYR A 88 -16.02 8.12 1.57
C TYR A 88 -17.03 7.74 0.50
N GLU A 89 -16.62 7.70 -0.77
CA GLU A 89 -17.50 7.25 -1.85
C GLU A 89 -17.71 5.73 -1.80
N PRO A 90 -18.94 5.22 -1.93
CA PRO A 90 -19.20 3.77 -1.95
C PRO A 90 -18.39 3.04 -3.03
N THR A 91 -18.26 3.68 -4.20
CA THR A 91 -17.45 3.20 -5.32
C THR A 91 -16.41 4.26 -5.69
N PRO A 92 -15.18 4.18 -5.17
CA PRO A 92 -14.16 5.16 -5.49
C PRO A 92 -13.72 5.03 -6.96
N THR A 93 -13.18 6.13 -7.49
CA THR A 93 -12.67 6.18 -8.87
C THR A 93 -11.22 5.71 -8.95
N SER A 94 -10.45 5.80 -7.86
CA SER A 94 -9.08 5.30 -7.79
C SER A 94 -8.61 5.07 -6.35
N ILE A 95 -7.51 4.34 -6.22
CA ILE A 95 -6.80 4.13 -4.95
C ILE A 95 -5.34 4.51 -5.16
N ALA A 96 -4.79 5.34 -4.28
CA ALA A 96 -3.38 5.73 -4.32
C ALA A 96 -2.61 5.04 -3.21
N ILE A 97 -1.60 4.23 -3.56
CA ILE A 97 -0.64 3.71 -2.57
C ILE A 97 0.33 4.83 -2.22
N LEU A 98 0.22 5.33 -0.99
CA LEU A 98 0.99 6.47 -0.48
C LEU A 98 2.38 6.02 -0.03
N ARG A 99 2.45 4.97 0.79
CA ARG A 99 3.69 4.41 1.35
C ARG A 99 3.63 2.89 1.39
N VAL A 100 4.81 2.26 1.36
CA VAL A 100 4.97 0.83 1.66
C VAL A 100 5.97 0.71 2.79
N TRP A 101 5.59 0.14 3.92
CA TRP A 101 6.46 0.05 5.08
C TRP A 101 6.90 -1.39 5.32
N ASP A 102 8.13 -1.52 5.79
CA ASP A 102 8.71 -2.75 6.33
C ASP A 102 8.68 -2.63 7.84
N THR A 103 7.94 -3.52 8.51
CA THR A 103 7.69 -3.41 9.97
C THR A 103 8.93 -3.64 10.82
N ARG A 104 10.03 -4.10 10.22
CA ARG A 104 11.34 -4.24 10.88
C ARG A 104 12.14 -2.95 10.89
N GLN A 105 11.76 -1.97 10.07
CA GLN A 105 12.43 -0.67 10.01
C GLN A 105 11.74 0.29 10.97
N ASP A 106 12.50 0.85 11.91
CA ASP A 106 12.02 1.97 12.73
C ASP A 106 11.97 3.22 11.85
N ARG A 107 10.77 3.78 11.63
CA ARG A 107 10.51 4.91 10.72
C ARG A 107 9.42 5.83 11.24
#